data_AF-A0A918AGZ4-F1
#
_entry.id   AF-A0A918AGZ4-F1
#
_cell.length_a   1.000
_cell.length_b   1.000
_cell.length_c   1.000
_cell.angle_alpha   90.00
_cell.angle_beta   90.00
_cell.angle_gamma   90.00
#
_symmetry.space_group_name_H-M   'P 1'
#
loop_
_entity.id
_entity.type
_entity.pdbx_description
1 polymer ?
#
loop_
_entity_poly.entity_id
_entity_poly.type
_entity_poly.pdbx_seq_one_letter_code
_entity_poly.pdbx_strand_id
1 'polypeptide(L)'
;MYPRPDSLGALLHELLTGRHLFTGPSEYSVMEQHINTPPAAVGQFRPDVPRGLDELILAMLEKQPEDRPATAAEVHERLMTSAAVTSGVRAGRRCLWSGSHAVATRRTYSPGSPFRPATTSVSLTRR
;
A
#
# COMPACT_ATOMS: atom_id res chain seq x y z
N MET A 1 -21.63 -15.21 -4.99
CA MET A 1 -21.09 -13.92 -5.47
C MET A 1 -19.69 -13.79 -4.91
N TYR A 2 -18.65 -14.14 -5.68
CA TYR A 2 -17.28 -14.04 -5.20
C TYR A 2 -16.82 -12.57 -5.33
N PRO A 3 -16.18 -11.96 -4.31
CA PRO A 3 -15.69 -10.58 -4.39
C PRO A 3 -14.67 -10.45 -5.52
N ARG A 4 -14.73 -9.35 -6.28
CA ARG A 4 -13.77 -9.11 -7.36
C ARG A 4 -12.38 -8.79 -6.76
N PRO A 5 -11.30 -9.39 -7.27
CA PRO A 5 -9.96 -9.19 -6.74
C PRO A 5 -9.39 -7.79 -7.07
N ASP A 6 -9.98 -7.07 -8.03
CA ASP A 6 -9.55 -5.75 -8.49
C ASP A 6 -9.50 -4.69 -7.38
N SER A 7 -10.48 -4.70 -6.47
CA SER A 7 -10.56 -3.77 -5.35
C SER A 7 -9.39 -3.96 -4.36
N LEU A 8 -9.00 -5.21 -4.12
CA LEU A 8 -7.82 -5.53 -3.31
C LEU A 8 -6.53 -5.14 -4.05
N GLY A 9 -6.47 -5.35 -5.37
CA GLY A 9 -5.33 -4.95 -6.20
C GLY A 9 -5.09 -3.44 -6.18
N ALA A 10 -6.15 -2.65 -6.28
CA ALA A 10 -6.09 -1.19 -6.20
C ALA A 10 -5.57 -0.71 -4.84
N LEU A 11 -6.07 -1.29 -3.75
CA LEU A 11 -5.60 -0.99 -2.39
C LEU A 11 -4.13 -1.37 -2.20
N LEU A 12 -3.70 -2.54 -2.68
CA LEU A 12 -2.31 -2.97 -2.60
C LEU A 12 -1.37 -2.05 -3.38
N HIS A 13 -1.77 -1.62 -4.58
CA HIS A 13 -1.01 -0.63 -5.35
C HIS A 13 -0.85 0.67 -4.56
N GLU A 14 -1.93 1.18 -3.96
CA GLU A 14 -1.89 2.42 -3.17
C GLU A 14 -1.05 2.31 -1.91
N LEU A 15 -1.12 1.19 -1.18
CA LEU A 15 -0.30 0.96 0.00
C LEU A 15 1.21 0.86 -0.32
N LEU A 16 1.56 0.32 -1.49
CA LEU A 16 2.96 0.16 -1.89
C LEU A 16 3.58 1.44 -2.46
N THR A 17 2.79 2.19 -3.24
CA THR A 17 3.24 3.39 -3.96
C THR A 17 2.94 4.69 -3.20
N GLY A 18 2.01 4.67 -2.25
CA GLY A 18 1.45 5.84 -1.59
C GLY A 18 0.60 6.72 -2.51
N ARG A 19 0.15 6.19 -3.65
CA ARG A 19 -0.57 6.93 -4.69
C ARG A 19 -1.78 6.14 -5.17
N HIS A 20 -2.89 6.83 -5.38
CA HIS A 20 -4.06 6.24 -6.03
C HIS A 20 -3.69 5.72 -7.41
N LEU A 21 -4.22 4.54 -7.75
CA LEU A 21 -4.01 3.88 -9.04
C LEU A 21 -4.56 4.70 -10.21
N PHE A 22 -5.75 5.28 -10.02
CA PHE A 22 -6.45 6.09 -11.00
C PHE A 22 -6.81 7.43 -10.37
N THR A 23 -6.50 8.50 -11.08
CA THR A 23 -6.78 9.87 -10.67
C THR A 23 -7.30 10.65 -11.87
N GLY A 24 -8.36 11.42 -11.68
CA GLY A 24 -8.97 12.22 -12.74
C GLY A 24 -9.66 13.45 -12.18
N PRO A 25 -9.98 14.43 -13.04
CA PRO A 25 -10.66 15.67 -12.63
C PRO A 25 -12.13 15.46 -12.24
N SER A 26 -12.71 14.29 -12.53
CA SER A 26 -14.10 13.94 -12.21
C SER A 26 -14.24 12.45 -11.89
N GLU A 27 -15.29 12.08 -11.16
CA GLU A 27 -15.62 10.68 -10.84
C GLU A 27 -15.85 9.84 -12.12
N TYR A 28 -16.46 10.45 -13.14
CA TYR A 28 -16.66 9.82 -14.45
C TYR A 28 -15.33 9.45 -15.10
N SER A 29 -14.33 10.35 -15.05
CA SER A 29 -12.99 10.08 -15.59
C SER A 29 -12.30 8.93 -14.83
N VAL A 30 -12.47 8.82 -13.52
CA VAL A 30 -11.91 7.72 -12.72
C VAL A 30 -12.62 6.40 -13.05
N MET A 31 -13.93 6.42 -13.27
CA MET A 31 -14.69 5.24 -13.68
C MET A 31 -14.27 4.77 -15.08
N GLU A 32 -14.11 5.69 -16.02
CA GLU A 32 -13.60 5.37 -17.36
C GLU A 32 -12.20 4.74 -17.29
N GLN A 33 -11.32 5.27 -16.45
CA GLN A 33 -9.98 4.71 -16.24
C GLN A 33 -10.03 3.29 -15.66
N HIS A 34 -10.94 3.01 -14.73
CA HIS A 34 -11.14 1.65 -14.23
C HIS A 34 -11.57 0.67 -15.33
N ILE A 35 -12.30 1.13 -16.35
CA ILE A 35 -12.77 0.29 -17.45
C ILE A 35 -11.70 0.14 -18.54
N ASN A 36 -11.12 1.25 -19.00
CA ASN A 36 -10.33 1.28 -20.23
C ASN A 36 -8.82 1.41 -20.02
N THR A 37 -8.38 2.01 -18.90
CA THR A 37 -6.98 2.36 -18.72
C THR A 37 -6.21 1.20 -18.09
N PRO A 38 -5.10 0.73 -18.70
CA PRO A 38 -4.26 -0.28 -18.10
C PRO A 38 -3.62 0.26 -16.80
N PRO A 39 -3.55 -0.55 -15.73
CA PRO A 39 -2.97 -0.14 -14.46
C PRO A 39 -1.46 0.11 -14.59
N ALA A 40 -0.93 1.08 -13.85
CA ALA A 40 0.50 1.33 -13.78
C ALA A 40 1.19 0.23 -12.95
N ALA A 41 2.35 -0.23 -13.40
CA ALA A 41 3.16 -1.19 -12.66
C ALA A 41 3.80 -0.53 -11.43
N VAL A 42 3.73 -1.22 -10.28
CA VAL A 42 4.27 -0.74 -9.00
C VAL A 42 5.79 -0.54 -9.11
N GLY A 43 6.48 -1.35 -9.90
CA GLY A 43 7.91 -1.24 -10.14
C GLY A 43 8.36 0.11 -10.71
N GLN A 44 7.47 0.85 -11.40
CA GLN A 44 7.77 2.20 -11.91
C GLN A 44 7.94 3.22 -10.77
N PHE A 45 7.22 3.03 -9.66
CA PHE A 45 7.29 3.91 -8.50
C PHE A 45 8.24 3.40 -7.43
N ARG A 46 8.34 2.07 -7.29
CA ARG A 46 9.12 1.44 -6.24
C ARG A 46 9.88 0.22 -6.78
N PRO A 47 11.13 0.40 -7.27
CA PRO A 47 11.94 -0.70 -7.81
C PRO A 47 12.36 -1.73 -6.75
N ASP A 48 12.17 -1.40 -5.47
CA ASP A 48 12.43 -2.30 -4.34
C ASP A 48 11.37 -3.41 -4.18
N VAL A 49 10.26 -3.34 -4.94
CA VAL A 49 9.19 -4.34 -4.89
C VAL A 49 9.56 -5.55 -5.73
N PRO A 50 9.42 -6.79 -5.21
CA PRO A 50 9.68 -7.98 -5.99
C PRO A 50 8.75 -8.07 -7.20
N ARG A 51 9.33 -8.44 -8.35
CA ARG A 51 8.59 -8.58 -9.61
C ARG A 51 7.35 -9.47 -9.51
N GLY A 52 7.42 -10.56 -8.74
CA GLY A 52 6.27 -11.46 -8.55
C GLY A 52 5.07 -10.81 -7.84
N LEU A 53 5.30 -9.80 -6.99
CA LEU A 53 4.22 -9.02 -6.36
C LEU A 53 3.60 -8.03 -7.36
N ASP A 54 4.43 -7.38 -8.18
CA ASP A 54 3.97 -6.47 -9.23
C ASP A 54 3.11 -7.20 -10.27
N GLU A 55 3.57 -8.37 -10.73
CA GLU A 55 2.82 -9.23 -11.67
C GLU A 55 1.49 -9.73 -11.09
N LEU A 56 1.43 -10.00 -9.77
CA LEU A 56 0.18 -10.35 -9.12
C LEU A 56 -0.80 -9.17 -9.09
N ILE A 57 -0.34 -7.97 -8.74
CA ILE A 57 -1.17 -6.77 -8.69
C ILE A 57 -1.72 -6.45 -10.09
N LEU A 58 -0.88 -6.54 -11.13
CA LEU A 58 -1.30 -6.35 -12.51
C LEU A 58 -2.35 -7.40 -12.94
N ALA A 59 -2.12 -8.68 -12.63
CA ALA A 59 -3.09 -9.74 -12.93
C ALA A 59 -4.44 -9.54 -12.20
N MET A 60 -4.45 -8.99 -11.00
CA MET A 60 -5.69 -8.68 -10.26
C MET A 60 -6.46 -7.50 -10.87
N LEU A 61 -5.75 -6.59 -11.54
CA LEU A 61 -6.29 -5.36 -12.14
C LEU A 61 -6.58 -5.51 -13.65
N GLU A 62 -6.42 -6.71 -14.20
CA GLU A 62 -6.63 -7.00 -15.61
C GLU A 62 -8.08 -6.72 -16.02
N LYS A 63 -8.29 -6.26 -17.26
CA LYS A 63 -9.64 -5.85 -17.69
C LYS A 63 -10.56 -7.04 -17.91
N GLN A 64 -10.01 -8.10 -18.48
CA GLN A 64 -10.75 -9.32 -18.73
C GLN A 64 -10.86 -10.14 -17.43
N PRO A 65 -12.07 -10.54 -17.01
CA PRO A 65 -12.25 -11.34 -15.81
C PRO A 65 -11.61 -12.73 -15.90
N GLU A 66 -11.46 -13.29 -17.10
CA GLU A 66 -10.80 -14.57 -17.37
C GLU A 66 -9.29 -14.56 -17.12
N ASP A 67 -8.65 -13.39 -17.26
CA ASP A 67 -7.21 -13.23 -17.03
C ASP A 67 -6.90 -12.93 -15.55
N ARG A 68 -7.94 -12.70 -14.74
CA ARG A 68 -7.80 -12.49 -13.29
C ARG A 68 -7.67 -13.82 -12.56
N PRO A 69 -6.93 -13.86 -11.44
CA PRO A 69 -6.93 -15.02 -10.56
C PRO A 69 -8.36 -15.33 -10.10
N ALA A 70 -8.76 -16.59 -10.28
CA ALA A 70 -10.16 -16.99 -10.18
C ALA A 70 -10.66 -17.04 -8.73
N THR A 71 -9.75 -17.16 -7.77
CA THR A 71 -10.08 -17.34 -6.35
C THR A 71 -9.20 -16.50 -5.41
N ALA A 72 -9.75 -16.17 -4.25
CA ALA A 72 -8.99 -15.49 -3.20
C ALA A 72 -7.87 -16.38 -2.64
N ALA A 73 -8.05 -17.70 -2.70
CA ALA A 73 -7.02 -18.66 -2.32
C ALA A 73 -5.79 -18.57 -3.25
N GLU A 74 -6.00 -18.47 -4.56
CA GLU A 74 -4.91 -18.29 -5.53
C GLU A 74 -4.14 -16.99 -5.29
N VAL A 75 -4.86 -15.89 -5.03
CA VAL A 75 -4.25 -14.61 -4.65
C VAL A 75 -3.43 -14.75 -3.37
N HIS A 76 -3.98 -15.42 -2.36
CA HIS A 76 -3.32 -15.63 -1.07
C HIS A 76 -2.02 -16.45 -1.21
N GLU A 77 -2.03 -17.55 -1.96
CA GLU A 77 -0.85 -18.37 -2.22
C GLU A 77 0.26 -17.58 -2.93
N ARG A 78 -0.11 -16.79 -3.95
CA ARG A 78 0.84 -15.92 -4.68
C ARG A 78 1.39 -14.80 -3.80
N LEU A 79 0.56 -14.23 -2.91
CA LEU A 79 1.01 -13.26 -1.91
C LEU A 79 1.99 -13.88 -0.91
N MET A 80 1.72 -15.09 -0.41
CA MET A 80 2.62 -15.75 0.55
C MET A 80 3.96 -16.11 -0.09
N THR A 81 3.93 -16.58 -1.34
CA THR A 81 5.15 -16.86 -2.12
C THR A 81 6.00 -15.59 -2.30
N SER A 82 5.38 -14.47 -2.65
CA SER A 82 6.09 -13.19 -2.86
C SER A 82 6.53 -12.51 -1.55
N ALA A 83 5.76 -12.65 -0.47
CA ALA A 83 6.10 -12.15 0.86
C ALA A 83 7.26 -12.93 1.50
N ALA A 84 7.36 -14.24 1.25
CA ALA A 84 8.50 -15.05 1.68
C ALA A 84 9.81 -14.54 1.03
N VAL A 85 9.76 -14.15 -0.25
CA VAL A 85 10.90 -13.53 -0.96
C VAL A 85 11.21 -12.12 -0.43
N THR A 86 10.18 -11.32 -0.13
CA THR A 86 10.33 -9.95 0.41
C THR A 86 10.92 -9.94 1.82
N SER A 87 10.63 -10.95 2.63
CA SER A 87 11.17 -11.07 4.00
C SER A 87 12.69 -11.26 4.03
N GLY A 88 13.29 -11.70 2.92
CA GLY A 88 14.74 -11.71 2.71
C GLY A 88 15.32 -10.35 2.29
N VAL A 89 14.49 -9.39 1.86
CA VAL A 89 14.91 -8.02 1.49
C VAL A 89 14.86 -7.12 2.71
N ARG A 90 15.66 -7.47 3.73
CA ARG A 90 15.90 -6.63 4.90
C ARG A 90 17.36 -6.66 5.33
N ALA A 91 18.27 -6.41 4.41
CA ALA A 91 19.66 -6.04 4.72
C ALA A 91 20.35 -5.48 3.47
N GLY A 92 20.15 -4.20 3.14
CA GLY A 92 20.81 -3.74 1.92
C GLY A 92 20.83 -2.27 1.56
N ARG A 93 20.14 -1.36 2.25
CA ARG A 93 20.39 0.09 2.05
C ARG A 93 20.30 0.85 3.36
N ARG A 94 21.42 0.83 4.09
CA ARG A 94 21.83 1.97 4.91
C ARG A 94 22.22 3.11 3.95
N CYS A 95 21.29 4.04 3.73
CA CYS A 95 21.63 5.44 3.48
C CYS A 95 20.83 6.22 4.54
N LEU A 96 21.45 6.46 5.70
CA LEU A 96 22.08 7.76 5.98
C LEU A 96 21.07 8.91 5.85
N TRP A 97 19.89 8.77 6.45
CA TRP A 97 19.12 9.93 6.88
C TRP A 97 19.95 10.64 7.95
N SER A 98 20.72 11.64 7.52
CA SER A 98 21.33 12.62 8.41
C SER A 98 20.21 13.41 9.07
N GLY A 99 19.95 13.05 10.33
CA GLY A 99 18.97 13.68 11.18
C GLY A 99 18.77 12.74 12.36
N SER A 100 19.38 13.10 13.49
CA SER A 100 19.42 12.34 14.74
C SER A 100 18.07 11.72 15.10
N HIS A 101 17.83 10.47 14.69
CA HIS A 101 16.73 9.68 15.21
C HIS A 101 17.26 8.82 16.33
N ALA A 102 17.06 9.33 17.55
CA ALA A 102 17.13 8.55 18.76
C ALA A 102 16.31 7.27 18.57
N VAL A 103 16.92 6.12 18.90
CA VAL A 103 16.26 4.83 18.95
C VAL A 103 15.10 4.94 19.94
N ALA A 104 13.88 5.09 19.41
CA ALA A 104 12.67 4.94 20.19
C ALA A 104 12.57 3.46 20.57
N THR A 105 13.04 3.15 21.78
CA THR A 105 12.88 1.87 22.45
C THR A 105 11.45 1.39 22.30
N ARG A 106 11.29 0.11 21.94
CA ARG A 106 10.01 -0.61 21.86
C ARG A 106 9.05 -0.11 22.94
N ARG A 107 8.04 0.64 22.53
CA ARG A 107 6.91 0.96 23.40
C ARG A 107 6.07 -0.31 23.44
N THR A 108 6.38 -1.21 24.37
CA THR A 108 5.48 -2.31 24.72
C THR A 108 4.15 -1.70 25.14
N TYR A 109 3.12 -1.94 24.33
CA TYR A 109 1.75 -1.57 24.64
C TYR A 109 1.33 -2.35 25.89
N SER A 110 1.19 -1.63 27.00
CA SER A 110 0.62 -2.16 28.24
C SER A 110 -0.88 -1.85 28.23
N PRO A 111 -1.76 -2.86 28.26
CA PRO A 111 -3.19 -2.64 28.26
C PRO A 111 -3.59 -2.08 29.64
N GLY A 112 -3.85 -0.78 29.74
CA GLY A 112 -4.39 -0.19 30.97
C GLY A 112 -4.15 1.29 31.24
N SER A 113 -3.38 2.04 30.43
CA SER A 113 -3.18 3.47 30.71
C SER A 113 -4.34 4.32 30.17
N PRO A 114 -5.03 5.15 30.98
CA PRO A 114 -6.03 6.08 30.48
C PRO A 114 -5.38 7.13 29.57
N PHE A 115 -5.99 7.34 28.40
CA PHE A 115 -5.54 8.27 27.38
C PHE A 115 -5.60 9.70 27.93
N ARG A 116 -4.44 10.31 28.20
CA ARG A 116 -4.35 11.72 28.63
C ARG A 116 -4.29 12.60 27.38
N PRO A 117 -5.31 13.40 27.05
CA PRO A 117 -5.18 14.37 25.97
C PRO A 117 -4.20 15.48 26.37
N ALA A 118 -3.31 15.86 25.46
CA ALA A 118 -2.39 16.96 25.66
C ALA A 118 -3.17 18.30 25.66
N THR A 119 -3.16 19.01 26.79
CA THR A 119 -3.71 20.37 26.89
C THR A 119 -2.74 21.34 26.23
N THR A 120 -3.00 21.72 24.98
CA THR A 120 -2.30 22.85 24.35
C THR A 120 -2.95 24.15 24.83
N SER A 121 -2.32 24.83 25.78
CA SER A 121 -2.68 26.19 26.19
C SER A 121 -2.33 27.17 25.06
N VAL A 122 -3.32 27.77 24.42
CA VAL A 122 -3.15 28.84 23.44
C VAL A 122 -3.32 30.19 24.14
N SER A 123 -2.22 30.90 24.33
CA SER A 123 -2.20 32.25 24.91
C SER A 123 -2.63 33.28 23.86
N LEU A 124 -3.88 33.75 23.93
CA LEU A 124 -4.37 34.88 23.13
C LEU A 124 -3.77 36.20 23.64
N THR A 125 -2.83 36.77 22.90
CA THR A 125 -2.35 38.15 23.12
C THR A 125 -3.29 39.11 22.40
N ARG A 126 -3.98 39.92 23.20
CA ARG A 126 -4.88 41.00 22.78
C ARG A 126 -4.05 42.24 22.40
N ARG A 127 -4.39 42.90 21.29
CA ARG A 127 -4.11 44.32 21.05
C ARG A 127 -5.38 44.99 20.56
#